data_AF-A0AAW3D7A4-F1
#
_entry.id   AF-A0AAW3D7A4-F1
#
_cell.length_a   1.000
_cell.length_b   1.000
_cell.length_c   1.000
_cell.angle_alpha   90.00
_cell.angle_beta   90.00
_cell.angle_gamma   90.00
#
_symmetry.space_group_name_H-M   'P 1'
#
loop_
_entity.id
_entity.type
_entity.pdbx_description
1 polymer ?
#
loop_
_entity_poly.entity_id
_entity_poly.type
_entity_poly.pdbx_seq_one_letter_code
_entity_poly.pdbx_strand_id
1 'polypeptide(L)'
;MKNIPISYLTLLSRQINSAISDGYIESYSFEDIYNAIDNKNLEKIVTNEVADFGILSTIQKDELEWLYQQLAYEAKKFSDAGNERAKLDLDNKKHGLSLLLGMILEIIQSHYN
;
A
#
# COMPACT_ATOMS: atom_id res chain seq x y z
N MET A 1 16.81 14.33 8.09
CA MET A 1 15.61 13.50 7.89
C MET A 1 15.85 12.19 8.64
N LYS A 2 14.90 11.73 9.47
CA LYS A 2 15.01 10.38 10.04
C LYS A 2 14.86 9.39 8.89
N ASN A 3 15.85 8.53 8.67
CA ASN A 3 15.75 7.44 7.72
C ASN A 3 14.77 6.43 8.31
N ILE A 4 13.58 6.34 7.74
CA ILE A 4 12.73 5.20 8.02
C ILE A 4 13.45 3.97 7.45
N PRO A 5 13.53 2.87 8.22
CA PRO A 5 14.16 1.68 7.70
C PRO A 5 13.38 1.23 6.46
N ILE A 6 14.01 1.34 5.29
CA ILE A 6 13.51 0.77 4.02
C ILE A 6 13.13 -0.71 4.20
N SER A 7 13.71 -1.38 5.21
CA SER A 7 13.33 -2.70 5.66
C SER A 7 11.84 -2.83 6.00
N TYR A 8 11.17 -1.84 6.62
CA TYR A 8 9.74 -1.92 6.91
C TYR A 8 8.89 -1.87 5.65
N LEU A 9 9.22 -0.98 4.71
CA LEU A 9 8.56 -0.91 3.40
C LEU A 9 8.77 -2.20 2.60
N THR A 10 9.98 -2.76 2.65
CA THR A 10 10.35 -4.02 1.99
C THR A 10 9.61 -5.22 2.60
N LEU A 11 9.45 -5.24 3.92
CA LEU A 11 8.70 -6.30 4.58
C LEU A 11 7.20 -6.17 4.30
N LEU A 12 6.66 -4.94 4.29
CA LEU A 12 5.27 -4.67 3.94
C LEU A 12 4.97 -5.05 2.48
N SER A 13 5.87 -4.72 1.54
CA SER A 13 5.72 -5.10 0.14
C SER A 13 5.74 -6.62 -0.03
N ARG A 14 6.66 -7.32 0.67
CA ARG A 14 6.70 -8.78 0.68
C ARG A 14 5.41 -9.39 1.23
N GLN A 15 4.87 -8.81 2.29
CA GLN A 15 3.61 -9.22 2.90
C GLN A 15 2.46 -9.11 1.88
N ILE A 16 2.25 -7.92 1.31
CA ILE A 16 1.17 -7.70 0.33
C ILE A 16 1.34 -8.62 -0.88
N ASN A 17 2.57 -8.78 -1.37
CA ASN A 17 2.85 -9.67 -2.48
C ASN A 17 2.57 -11.15 -2.16
N SER A 18 2.81 -11.59 -0.91
CA SER A 18 2.43 -12.93 -0.45
C SER A 18 0.92 -13.10 -0.52
N ALA A 19 0.14 -12.17 0.04
CA ALA A 19 -1.32 -12.27 0.02
C ALA A 19 -1.90 -12.28 -1.40
N ILE A 20 -1.35 -11.47 -2.30
CA ILE A 20 -1.70 -11.52 -3.74
C ILE A 20 -1.43 -12.92 -4.30
N SER A 21 -0.25 -13.49 -4.01
CA SER A 21 0.15 -14.83 -4.48
C SER A 21 -0.72 -15.95 -3.88
N ASP A 22 -1.21 -15.75 -2.66
CA ASP A 22 -2.09 -16.68 -1.93
C ASP A 22 -3.57 -16.59 -2.39
N GLY A 23 -3.88 -15.70 -3.35
CA GLY A 23 -5.19 -15.61 -3.99
C GLY A 23 -6.07 -14.44 -3.54
N TYR A 24 -5.58 -13.57 -2.65
CA TYR A 24 -6.30 -12.40 -2.16
C TYR A 24 -6.25 -11.18 -3.10
N ILE A 25 -5.78 -11.37 -4.33
CA ILE A 25 -5.65 -10.31 -5.33
C ILE A 25 -6.97 -9.58 -5.60
N GLU A 26 -8.11 -10.24 -5.42
CA GLU A 26 -9.47 -9.69 -5.59
C GLU A 26 -10.17 -9.34 -4.26
N SER A 27 -9.45 -9.22 -3.13
CA SER A 27 -10.08 -8.95 -1.82
C SER A 27 -10.51 -7.50 -1.62
N TYR A 28 -9.82 -6.52 -2.24
CA TYR A 28 -10.01 -5.09 -1.96
C TYR A 28 -10.12 -4.27 -3.24
N SER A 29 -11.07 -3.34 -3.33
CA SER A 29 -11.11 -2.37 -4.43
C SER A 29 -10.02 -1.31 -4.26
N PHE A 30 -9.86 -0.45 -5.27
CA PHE A 30 -8.97 0.70 -5.15
C PHE A 30 -9.52 1.73 -4.15
N GLU A 31 -10.84 1.95 -4.11
CA GLU A 31 -11.47 2.79 -3.08
C GLU A 31 -11.21 2.26 -1.67
N ASP A 32 -11.22 0.94 -1.46
CA ASP A 32 -10.90 0.37 -0.16
C ASP A 32 -9.49 0.77 0.29
N ILE A 33 -8.52 0.75 -0.62
CA ILE A 33 -7.13 1.21 -0.33
C ILE A 33 -7.09 2.70 -0.04
N TYR A 34 -7.73 3.54 -0.85
CA TYR A 34 -7.76 4.99 -0.64
C TYR A 34 -8.39 5.35 0.70
N ASN A 35 -9.56 4.78 0.99
CA ASN A 35 -10.24 4.97 2.25
C ASN A 35 -9.37 4.50 3.43
N ALA A 36 -8.59 3.42 3.25
CA ALA A 36 -7.73 2.93 4.32
C ALA A 36 -6.52 3.82 4.59
N ILE A 37 -5.95 4.43 3.55
CA ILE A 37 -4.88 5.43 3.67
C ILE A 37 -5.44 6.68 4.37
N ASP A 38 -6.56 7.23 3.88
CA ASP A 38 -7.15 8.47 4.40
C ASP A 38 -7.56 8.35 5.87
N ASN A 39 -8.13 7.19 6.24
CA ASN A 39 -8.57 6.91 7.61
C ASN A 39 -7.46 6.34 8.50
N LYS A 40 -6.22 6.26 8.00
CA LYS A 40 -5.06 5.69 8.71
C LYS A 40 -5.32 4.30 9.31
N ASN A 41 -5.98 3.43 8.54
CA ASN A 41 -6.44 2.12 9.01
C ASN A 41 -5.96 0.94 8.15
N LEU A 42 -4.87 1.10 7.39
CA LEU A 42 -4.27 0.05 6.55
C LEU A 42 -4.01 -1.27 7.29
N GLU A 43 -3.85 -1.22 8.61
CA GLU A 43 -3.77 -2.42 9.44
C GLU A 43 -4.92 -3.38 9.17
N LYS A 44 -6.16 -2.90 8.99
CA LYS A 44 -7.32 -3.75 8.66
C LYS A 44 -7.17 -4.51 7.34
N ILE A 45 -6.43 -3.95 6.40
CA ILE A 45 -6.17 -4.57 5.09
C ILE A 45 -5.02 -5.57 5.21
N VAL A 46 -3.97 -5.18 5.94
CA VAL A 46 -2.76 -5.99 6.09
C VAL A 46 -2.97 -7.17 7.05
N THR A 47 -3.77 -7.05 8.12
CA THR A 47 -3.93 -8.14 9.09
C THR A 47 -4.98 -9.18 8.72
N ASN A 48 -5.99 -8.82 7.92
CA ASN A 48 -7.09 -9.74 7.61
C ASN A 48 -6.71 -10.77 6.53
N GLU A 49 -5.82 -10.39 5.59
CA GLU A 49 -5.49 -11.22 4.43
C GLU A 49 -3.99 -11.58 4.36
N VAL A 50 -3.15 -11.00 5.23
CA VAL A 50 -1.69 -11.20 5.23
C VAL A 50 -1.25 -11.71 6.61
N ALA A 51 -0.98 -13.00 6.71
CA ALA A 51 -0.81 -13.72 7.96
C ALA A 51 0.11 -13.07 9.03
N ASP A 52 -0.40 -13.05 10.27
CA ASP A 52 0.20 -13.14 11.61
C ASP A 52 1.27 -12.17 12.12
N PHE A 53 1.76 -11.22 11.33
CA PHE A 53 2.54 -10.10 11.88
C PHE A 53 1.95 -8.78 11.41
N GLY A 54 1.24 -8.12 12.32
CA GLY A 54 0.83 -6.72 12.16
C GLY A 54 2.07 -5.84 12.11
N ILE A 55 2.80 -5.85 11.00
CA ILE A 55 4.08 -5.13 10.89
C ILE A 55 3.87 -3.65 11.16
N LEU A 56 2.69 -3.12 10.79
CA LEU A 56 2.31 -1.74 11.08
C LEU A 56 2.25 -1.45 12.59
N SER A 57 1.86 -2.43 13.42
CA SER A 57 1.87 -2.30 14.88
C SER A 57 3.30 -2.28 15.47
N THR A 58 4.30 -2.75 14.72
CA THR A 58 5.72 -2.76 15.14
C THR A 58 6.49 -1.51 14.71
N ILE A 59 5.91 -0.69 13.83
CA ILE A 59 6.51 0.55 13.34
C ILE A 59 6.33 1.66 14.38
N GLN A 60 7.33 2.51 14.60
CA GLN A 60 7.19 3.64 15.52
C GLN A 60 6.13 4.62 15.02
N LYS A 61 5.42 5.30 15.94
CA LYS A 61 4.28 6.16 15.59
C LYS A 61 4.63 7.25 14.56
N ASP A 62 5.80 7.88 14.67
CA ASP A 62 6.26 8.91 13.74
C ASP A 62 6.62 8.34 12.36
N GLU A 63 7.17 7.12 12.33
CA GLU A 63 7.47 6.40 11.09
C GLU A 63 6.20 5.94 10.37
N LEU A 64 5.19 5.48 11.13
CA LEU A 64 3.88 5.10 10.60
C LEU A 64 3.12 6.30 10.06
N GLU A 65 3.15 7.44 10.76
CA GLU A 65 2.56 8.69 10.29
C GLU A 65 3.18 9.14 8.97
N TRP A 66 4.51 9.08 8.87
CA TRP A 66 5.20 9.38 7.62
C TRP A 66 4.80 8.41 6.50
N LEU A 67 4.65 7.12 6.79
CA LEU A 67 4.22 6.12 5.79
C LEU A 67 2.87 6.51 5.20
N TYR A 68 1.90 6.87 6.06
CA TYR A 68 0.60 7.35 5.61
C TYR A 68 0.71 8.61 4.76
N GLN A 69 1.60 9.55 5.10
CA GLN A 69 1.82 10.75 4.28
C GLN A 69 2.39 10.42 2.89
N GLN A 70 3.34 9.48 2.81
CA GLN A 70 3.90 9.05 1.52
C GLN A 70 2.85 8.30 0.69
N LEU A 71 2.09 7.39 1.31
CA LEU A 71 1.03 6.66 0.64
C LEU A 71 -0.08 7.60 0.15
N ALA A 72 -0.45 8.63 0.94
CA ALA A 72 -1.40 9.64 0.50
C ALA A 72 -0.87 10.46 -0.69
N TYR A 73 0.42 10.78 -0.69
CA TYR A 73 1.07 11.47 -1.80
C TYR A 73 1.06 10.63 -3.09
N GLU A 74 1.44 9.35 -3.01
CA GLU A 74 1.38 8.44 -4.14
C GLU A 74 -0.07 8.18 -4.58
N ALA A 75 -1.00 7.98 -3.65
CA ALA A 75 -2.43 7.86 -3.94
C ALA A 75 -2.96 9.02 -4.76
N LYS A 76 -2.56 10.25 -4.43
CA LYS A 76 -2.90 11.42 -5.21
C LYS A 76 -2.32 11.36 -6.62
N LYS A 77 -1.04 10.99 -6.80
CA LYS A 77 -0.45 10.83 -8.14
C LYS A 77 -1.19 9.77 -8.97
N PHE A 78 -1.46 8.60 -8.40
CA PHE A 78 -2.18 7.51 -9.08
C PHE A 78 -3.66 7.84 -9.33
N SER A 79 -4.26 8.75 -8.55
CA SER A 79 -5.62 9.27 -8.77
C SER A 79 -5.65 10.35 -9.85
N ASP A 80 -4.74 11.31 -9.78
CA ASP A 80 -4.59 12.39 -10.76
C ASP A 80 -4.15 11.84 -12.13
N ALA A 81 -3.38 10.74 -12.14
CA ALA A 81 -3.05 9.95 -13.33
C ALA A 81 -4.21 9.04 -13.80
N GLY A 82 -5.45 9.30 -13.38
CA GLY A 82 -6.69 8.51 -13.57
C GLY A 82 -7.04 8.04 -14.99
N ASN A 83 -6.19 8.29 -15.97
CA ASN A 83 -6.22 7.68 -17.30
C ASN A 83 -5.59 6.27 -17.37
N GLU A 84 -4.80 5.82 -16.40
CA GLU A 84 -4.13 4.50 -16.51
C GLU A 84 -5.01 3.31 -16.14
N ARG A 85 -5.97 3.48 -15.23
CA ARG A 85 -6.91 2.41 -14.80
C ARG A 85 -7.86 2.02 -15.91
N ALA A 86 -8.43 3.03 -16.56
CA ALA A 86 -9.30 2.88 -17.71
C ALA A 86 -8.56 2.25 -18.90
N LYS A 87 -7.28 2.60 -19.10
CA LYS A 87 -6.43 1.99 -20.15
C LYS A 87 -6.13 0.50 -19.89
N LEU A 88 -6.13 0.08 -18.63
CA LEU A 88 -5.84 -1.30 -18.21
C LEU A 88 -7.11 -2.14 -17.96
N ASP A 89 -8.30 -1.58 -18.20
CA ASP A 89 -9.60 -2.23 -17.94
C ASP A 89 -9.69 -2.77 -16.50
N LEU A 90 -9.25 -1.94 -15.54
CA LEU A 90 -9.25 -2.25 -14.11
C LEU A 90 -10.41 -1.60 -13.37
N ASP A 91 -11.28 -0.87 -14.07
CA ASP A 91 -12.32 0.00 -13.51
C ASP A 91 -13.37 -0.74 -12.66
N ASN A 92 -13.45 -2.07 -12.77
CA ASN A 92 -14.36 -2.94 -12.00
C ASN A 92 -13.63 -4.06 -11.23
N LYS A 93 -12.30 -4.03 -11.13
CA LYS A 93 -11.52 -5.15 -10.57
C LYS A 93 -11.05 -4.84 -9.16
N LYS A 94 -11.25 -5.80 -8.25
CA LYS A 94 -10.86 -5.71 -6.84
C LYS A 94 -9.34 -5.86 -6.62
N HIS A 95 -8.51 -5.17 -7.40
CA HIS A 95 -7.05 -5.34 -7.42
C HIS A 95 -6.31 -4.34 -6.50
N GLY A 96 -6.97 -3.85 -5.46
CA GLY A 96 -6.45 -2.82 -4.56
C GLY A 96 -5.10 -3.19 -3.93
N LEU A 97 -4.89 -4.46 -3.61
CA LEU A 97 -3.59 -4.91 -3.11
C LEU A 97 -2.45 -4.67 -4.12
N SER A 98 -2.69 -4.83 -5.42
CA SER A 98 -1.70 -4.54 -6.45
C SER A 98 -1.38 -3.04 -6.53
N LEU A 99 -2.39 -2.18 -6.36
CA LEU A 99 -2.22 -0.74 -6.28
C LEU A 99 -1.38 -0.35 -5.05
N LEU A 100 -1.70 -0.90 -3.87
CA LEU A 100 -0.96 -0.64 -2.64
C LEU A 100 0.50 -1.10 -2.77
N LEU A 101 0.74 -2.27 -3.36
CA LEU A 101 2.08 -2.76 -3.66
C LEU A 101 2.84 -1.80 -4.58
N GLY A 102 2.20 -1.32 -5.65
CA GLY A 102 2.78 -0.33 -6.57
C GLY A 102 3.22 0.94 -5.85
N MET A 103 2.36 1.52 -5.01
CA MET A 103 2.72 2.72 -4.23
C MET A 103 3.92 2.48 -3.32
N ILE A 104 3.98 1.33 -2.64
CA ILE A 104 5.09 1.01 -1.75
C ILE A 104 6.40 0.89 -2.55
N LEU A 105 6.35 0.30 -3.75
CA LEU A 105 7.52 0.19 -4.62
C LEU A 105 7.99 1.57 -5.12
N GLU A 106 7.08 2.47 -5.49
CA GLU A 106 7.41 3.86 -5.86
C GLU A 106 8.06 4.61 -4.69
N ILE A 107 7.52 4.46 -3.47
CA ILE A 107 8.12 5.05 -2.26
C ILE A 107 9.53 4.49 -2.08
N ILE A 108 9.74 3.17 -2.15
CA ILE A 108 11.07 2.56 -2.04
C ILE A 108 12.01 3.14 -3.11
N GLN A 109 11.59 3.17 -4.37
CA GLN A 109 12.41 3.66 -5.47
C GLN A 109 12.80 5.13 -5.28
N SER A 110 11.89 5.98 -4.80
CA SER A 110 12.18 7.40 -4.52
C SER A 110 13.25 7.63 -3.44
N HIS A 111 13.54 6.64 -2.59
CA HIS A 111 14.62 6.73 -1.60
C HIS A 111 16.01 6.43 -2.18
N TYR A 112 16.07 5.82 -3.36
CA TYR A 112 17.31 5.44 -4.04
C TYR A 112 17.66 6.35 -5.23
N ASN A 113 16.74 7.23 -5.63
CA ASN A 113 16.94 8.25 -6.67
C ASN A 113 17.31 9.61 -6.05
#